data_AF-A0A8J6J385-F1
#
_entry.id   AF-A0A8J6J385-F1
#
_cell.length_a   1.000
_cell.length_b   1.000
_cell.length_c   1.000
_cell.angle_alpha   90.00
_cell.angle_beta   90.00
_cell.angle_gamma   90.00
#
_symmetry.space_group_name_H-M   'P 1'
#
loop_
_entity.id
_entity.type
_entity.pdbx_description
1 polymer ?
#
loop_
_entity_poly.entity_id
_entity_poly.type
_entity_poly.pdbx_seq_one_letter_code
_entity_poly.pdbx_strand_id
1 'polypeptide(L)'
;MISNWDFSLVLAIGELLADPQQPKALLEAKLYAFQQVKGLMCQYEKHGIREDLLDVIFDKKLKLILKAKTASEVKHASEPPKPDYSHGTWREDPFSLPEEELALWAIVSPNNMLIPPAQERYMDLFTRVFGITREQLTNDLLPDVKLEVQ
;
A
#
# COMPACT_ATOMS: atom_id res chain seq x y z
N MET A 1 13.95 12.27 16.24
CA MET A 1 12.81 12.77 15.45
C MET A 1 11.85 11.60 15.33
N ILE A 2 10.63 11.73 15.80
CA ILE A 2 9.59 10.70 15.60
C ILE A 2 9.23 10.76 14.11
N SER A 3 9.31 9.64 13.37
CA SER A 3 8.94 9.66 11.95
C SER A 3 7.43 9.87 11.80
N ASN A 4 6.96 10.33 10.64
CA ASN A 4 5.52 10.49 10.40
C ASN A 4 4.76 9.17 10.67
N TRP A 5 5.37 8.03 10.30
CA TRP A 5 4.82 6.69 10.55
C TRP A 5 4.69 6.33 12.02
N ASP A 6 5.59 6.83 12.89
CA ASP A 6 5.48 6.57 14.32
C ASP A 6 4.24 7.24 14.92
N PHE A 7 3.86 8.43 14.42
CA PHE A 7 2.63 9.10 14.84
C PHE A 7 1.38 8.34 14.37
N SER A 8 1.29 8.00 13.08
CA SER A 8 0.18 7.19 12.55
C SER A 8 0.04 5.85 13.27
N LEU A 9 1.16 5.21 13.59
CA LEU A 9 1.19 3.96 14.34
C LEU A 9 0.64 4.12 15.76
N VAL A 10 1.05 5.17 16.49
CA VAL A 10 0.55 5.45 17.84
C VAL A 10 -0.96 5.71 17.82
N LEU A 11 -1.45 6.47 16.84
CA LEU A 11 -2.89 6.72 16.66
C LEU A 11 -3.65 5.41 16.41
N ALA A 12 -3.18 4.57 15.48
CA ALA A 12 -3.80 3.29 15.18
C ALA A 12 -3.79 2.33 16.37
N ILE A 13 -2.72 2.32 17.18
CA ILE A 13 -2.68 1.54 18.43
C ILE A 13 -3.70 2.08 19.44
N GLY A 14 -3.83 3.40 19.57
CA GLY A 14 -4.83 4.03 20.44
C GLY A 14 -6.25 3.64 20.05
N GLU A 15 -6.58 3.70 18.75
CA GLU A 15 -7.88 3.27 18.22
C GLU A 15 -8.14 1.78 18.46
N LEU A 16 -7.13 0.95 18.22
CA LEU A 16 -7.20 -0.50 18.43
C LEU A 16 -7.49 -0.86 19.90
N LEU A 17 -6.87 -0.15 20.84
CA LEU A 17 -7.05 -0.37 22.28
C LEU A 17 -8.35 0.23 22.83
N ALA A 18 -9.02 1.11 22.07
CA ALA A 18 -10.28 1.71 22.46
C ALA A 18 -11.49 0.76 22.31
N ASP A 19 -11.33 -0.41 21.67
CA ASP A 19 -12.36 -1.44 21.57
C ASP A 19 -12.16 -2.56 22.62
N PRO A 20 -12.83 -2.48 23.78
CA PRO A 20 -12.67 -3.46 24.85
C PRO A 20 -13.33 -4.81 24.55
N GLN A 21 -14.17 -4.90 23.51
CA GLN A 21 -14.89 -6.14 23.14
C GLN A 21 -14.10 -7.01 22.18
N GLN A 22 -12.98 -6.51 21.64
CA GLN A 22 -12.18 -7.27 20.70
C GLN A 22 -11.53 -8.50 21.37
N PRO A 23 -11.61 -9.69 20.75
CA PRO A 23 -10.90 -10.86 21.26
C PRO A 23 -9.38 -10.63 21.36
N LYS A 24 -8.77 -11.06 22.47
CA LYS A 24 -7.33 -10.89 22.71
C LYS A 24 -6.45 -11.39 21.55
N ALA A 25 -6.79 -12.54 20.97
CA ALA A 25 -6.05 -13.09 19.83
C ALA A 25 -6.10 -12.17 18.59
N LEU A 26 -7.24 -11.51 18.33
CA LEU A 26 -7.37 -10.56 17.23
C LEU A 26 -6.59 -9.27 17.52
N LEU A 27 -6.56 -8.83 18.78
CA LEU A 27 -5.75 -7.69 19.23
C LEU A 27 -4.26 -7.93 18.97
N GLU A 28 -3.75 -9.08 19.43
CA GLU A 28 -2.35 -9.45 19.22
C GLU A 28 -2.00 -9.56 17.72
N ALA A 29 -2.89 -10.14 16.92
CA ALA A 29 -2.70 -10.24 15.47
C ALA A 29 -2.59 -8.85 14.81
N LYS A 30 -3.45 -7.88 15.18
CA LYS A 30 -3.41 -6.52 14.62
C LYS A 30 -2.16 -5.76 15.04
N LEU A 31 -1.75 -5.86 16.31
CA LEU A 31 -0.51 -5.24 16.80
C LEU A 31 0.72 -5.78 16.06
N TYR A 32 0.78 -7.09 15.84
CA TYR A 32 1.85 -7.71 15.06
C TYR A 32 1.82 -7.24 13.60
N ALA A 33 0.63 -7.19 12.99
CA ALA A 33 0.45 -6.72 11.61
C ALA A 33 0.92 -5.27 11.41
N PHE A 34 0.68 -4.37 12.38
CA PHE A 34 1.22 -3.00 12.30
C PHE A 34 2.75 -2.96 12.23
N GLN A 35 3.43 -3.80 13.02
CA GLN A 35 4.89 -3.89 12.97
C GLN A 35 5.39 -4.46 11.63
N GLN A 36 4.68 -5.44 11.08
CA GLN A 36 4.98 -6.00 9.75
C GLN A 36 4.88 -4.93 8.67
N VAL A 37 3.81 -4.14 8.68
CA VAL A 37 3.60 -3.06 7.70
C VAL A 37 4.70 -1.99 7.82
N LYS A 38 5.09 -1.59 9.04
CA LYS A 38 6.22 -0.66 9.22
C LYS A 38 7.52 -1.22 8.65
N GLY A 39 7.80 -2.51 8.90
CA GLY A 39 8.96 -3.19 8.32
C GLY A 39 8.92 -3.21 6.79
N LEU A 40 7.73 -3.39 6.21
CA LEU A 40 7.52 -3.38 4.78
C LEU A 40 7.76 -1.99 4.17
N MET A 41 7.30 -0.91 4.80
CA MET A 41 7.56 0.45 4.33
C MET A 41 9.06 0.76 4.30
N CYS A 42 9.80 0.35 5.34
CA CYS A 42 11.26 0.47 5.35
C CYS A 42 11.93 -0.36 4.24
N GLN A 43 11.35 -1.47 3.80
CA GLN A 43 11.85 -2.21 2.65
C GLN A 43 11.59 -1.44 1.35
N TYR A 44 10.39 -0.90 1.16
CA TYR A 44 10.05 -0.13 -0.04
C TYR A 44 10.85 1.15 -0.16
N GLU A 45 11.08 1.85 0.95
CA GLU A 45 11.97 3.02 1.04
C GLU A 45 13.39 2.69 0.55
N LYS A 46 13.95 1.55 0.98
CA LYS A 46 15.28 1.08 0.53
C LYS A 46 15.34 0.78 -0.97
N HIS A 47 14.21 0.50 -1.61
CA HIS A 47 14.12 0.34 -3.07
C HIS A 47 13.88 1.66 -3.79
N GLY A 48 13.93 2.80 -3.10
CA GLY A 48 13.81 4.14 -3.69
C GLY A 48 12.37 4.57 -3.95
N ILE A 49 11.38 3.93 -3.32
CA ILE A 49 9.99 4.38 -3.41
C ILE A 49 9.85 5.71 -2.66
N ARG A 50 9.17 6.66 -3.31
CA ARG A 50 8.96 8.02 -2.80
C ARG A 50 8.18 8.04 -1.49
N GLU A 51 8.62 8.90 -0.56
CA GLU A 51 8.13 8.98 0.81
C GLU A 51 6.62 9.26 0.91
N ASP A 52 6.10 10.19 0.11
CA ASP A 52 4.68 10.54 0.10
C ASP A 52 3.78 9.39 -0.38
N LEU A 53 4.25 8.53 -1.28
CA LEU A 53 3.54 7.29 -1.64
C LEU A 53 3.55 6.30 -0.46
N LEU A 54 4.69 6.18 0.23
CA LEU A 54 4.80 5.30 1.40
C LEU A 54 3.90 5.77 2.55
N ASP A 55 3.80 7.08 2.80
CA ASP A 55 2.90 7.66 3.79
C ASP A 55 1.43 7.24 3.51
N VAL A 56 0.98 7.38 2.27
CA VAL A 56 -0.38 6.98 1.86
C VAL A 56 -0.59 5.48 2.01
N ILE A 57 0.37 4.64 1.58
CA ILE A 57 0.28 3.18 1.73
C ILE A 57 0.20 2.80 3.21
N PHE A 58 1.07 3.37 4.03
CA PHE A 58 1.15 3.08 5.46
C PHE A 58 -0.18 3.37 6.14
N ASP A 59 -0.72 4.58 5.98
CA ASP A 59 -1.97 4.99 6.61
C ASP A 59 -3.16 4.14 6.14
N LYS A 60 -3.24 3.85 4.84
CA LYS A 60 -4.31 3.01 4.29
C LYS A 60 -4.22 1.56 4.81
N LYS A 61 -3.01 1.00 4.95
CA LYS A 61 -2.82 -0.33 5.52
C LYS A 61 -3.20 -0.40 6.99
N LEU A 62 -2.84 0.60 7.80
CA LEU A 62 -3.28 0.67 9.20
C LEU A 62 -4.82 0.67 9.29
N LYS A 63 -5.48 1.49 8.46
CA LYS A 63 -6.95 1.55 8.36
C LYS A 63 -7.57 0.19 7.94
N LEU A 64 -6.95 -0.55 7.00
CA LEU A 64 -7.41 -1.90 6.61
C LEU A 64 -7.28 -2.90 7.76
N ILE A 65 -6.13 -2.92 8.45
CA ILE A 65 -5.89 -3.81 9.58
C ILE A 65 -6.87 -3.51 10.73
N LEU A 66 -7.16 -2.24 11.01
CA LEU A 66 -8.15 -1.85 12.02
C LEU A 66 -9.54 -2.38 11.69
N LYS A 67 -9.96 -2.28 10.41
CA LYS A 67 -11.28 -2.73 9.94
C LYS A 67 -11.43 -4.25 9.92
N ALA A 68 -10.34 -4.99 9.71
CA ALA A 68 -10.35 -6.45 9.66
C ALA A 68 -10.97 -7.08 10.92
N LYS A 69 -11.80 -8.11 10.70
CA LYS A 69 -12.57 -8.83 11.73
C LYS A 69 -12.00 -10.20 12.03
N THR A 70 -11.16 -10.74 11.16
CA THR A 70 -10.54 -12.05 11.35
C THR A 70 -9.02 -11.99 11.27
N ALA A 71 -8.33 -12.95 11.88
CA ALA A 71 -6.87 -13.05 11.78
C ALA A 71 -6.40 -13.26 10.32
N SER A 72 -7.22 -13.92 9.49
CA SER A 72 -6.93 -14.09 8.07
C SER A 72 -6.98 -12.77 7.30
N GLU A 73 -7.99 -11.94 7.57
CA GLU A 73 -8.10 -10.59 6.98
C GLU A 73 -6.96 -9.70 7.44
N VAL A 74 -6.61 -9.74 8.73
CA VAL A 74 -5.47 -8.99 9.28
C VAL A 74 -4.17 -9.38 8.56
N LYS A 75 -3.95 -10.69 8.39
CA LYS A 75 -2.79 -11.20 7.65
C LYS A 75 -2.81 -10.69 6.21
N HIS A 76 -3.94 -10.81 5.51
CA HIS A 76 -4.07 -10.37 4.13
C HIS A 76 -3.79 -8.86 3.99
N ALA A 77 -4.35 -8.03 4.87
CA ALA A 77 -4.14 -6.59 4.90
C ALA A 77 -2.69 -6.18 5.19
N SER A 78 -1.92 -7.02 5.88
CA SER A 78 -0.52 -6.74 6.22
C SER A 78 0.48 -7.15 5.13
N GLU A 79 0.15 -8.19 4.36
CA GLU A 79 1.02 -8.72 3.31
C GLU A 79 1.11 -7.80 2.08
N PRO A 80 2.21 -7.83 1.32
CA PRO A 80 2.27 -7.19 0.02
C PRO A 80 1.14 -7.68 -0.91
N PRO A 81 0.62 -6.82 -1.80
CA PRO A 81 -0.44 -7.20 -2.71
C PRO A 81 0.04 -8.30 -3.66
N LYS A 82 -0.89 -9.14 -4.10
CA LYS A 82 -0.63 -10.25 -5.02
C LYS A 82 -1.47 -10.03 -6.27
N PRO A 83 -0.96 -9.31 -7.27
CA PRO A 83 -1.70 -9.05 -8.51
C PRO A 83 -2.14 -10.36 -9.16
N ASP A 84 -3.45 -10.57 -9.28
CA ASP A 84 -4.03 -11.75 -9.91
C ASP A 84 -4.50 -11.41 -11.33
N TYR A 85 -3.74 -11.92 -12.31
CA TYR A 85 -4.11 -11.88 -13.71
C TYR A 85 -4.60 -13.24 -14.16
N SER A 86 -5.91 -13.34 -14.37
CA SER A 86 -6.58 -14.60 -14.72
C SER A 86 -7.59 -14.37 -15.84
N HIS A 87 -7.62 -15.28 -16.82
CA HIS A 87 -8.54 -15.25 -17.96
C HIS A 87 -8.56 -13.92 -18.74
N GLY A 88 -7.42 -13.24 -18.85
CA GLY A 88 -7.31 -11.98 -19.58
C GLY A 88 -7.75 -10.74 -18.80
N THR A 89 -8.02 -10.87 -17.50
CA THR A 89 -8.50 -9.78 -16.65
C THR A 89 -7.74 -9.71 -15.33
N TRP A 90 -7.49 -8.48 -14.87
CA TRP A 90 -6.98 -8.22 -13.52
C TRP A 90 -8.12 -8.31 -12.51
N ARG A 91 -7.93 -9.08 -11.44
CA ARG A 91 -8.87 -9.12 -10.32
C ARG A 91 -8.49 -8.09 -9.28
N GLU A 92 -9.45 -7.26 -8.90
CA GLU A 92 -9.28 -6.34 -7.77
C GLU A 92 -9.47 -7.11 -6.46
N ASP A 93 -8.57 -6.88 -5.50
CA ASP A 93 -8.65 -7.44 -4.15
C ASP A 93 -8.88 -6.30 -3.14
N PRO A 94 -9.92 -6.37 -2.28
CA PRO A 94 -10.21 -5.33 -1.29
C PRO A 94 -9.08 -5.02 -0.31
N PHE A 95 -8.12 -5.94 -0.14
CA PHE A 95 -6.94 -5.75 0.73
C PHE A 95 -5.69 -5.29 -0.04
N SER A 96 -5.75 -5.28 -1.37
CA SER A 96 -4.67 -4.80 -2.22
C SER A 96 -4.88 -3.32 -2.55
N LEU A 97 -3.98 -2.48 -2.06
CA LEU A 97 -4.02 -1.04 -2.30
C LEU A 97 -3.42 -0.72 -3.68
N PRO A 98 -4.10 0.07 -4.54
CA PRO A 98 -3.53 0.50 -5.82
C PRO A 98 -2.18 1.21 -5.68
N GLU A 99 -2.00 2.00 -4.61
CA GLU A 99 -0.74 2.68 -4.30
C GLU A 99 0.40 1.70 -4.03
N GLU A 100 0.11 0.61 -3.33
CA GLU A 100 1.12 -0.38 -2.98
C GLU A 100 1.41 -1.32 -4.15
N GLU A 101 0.38 -1.69 -4.92
CA GLU A 101 0.58 -2.43 -6.16
C GLU A 101 1.46 -1.62 -7.13
N LEU A 102 1.24 -0.31 -7.22
CA LEU A 102 2.08 0.59 -7.99
C LEU A 102 3.53 0.59 -7.50
N ALA A 103 3.75 0.66 -6.19
CA ALA A 103 5.08 0.57 -5.60
C ALA A 103 5.75 -0.77 -5.93
N LEU A 104 5.03 -1.89 -5.87
CA LEU A 104 5.56 -3.19 -6.28
C LEU A 104 6.00 -3.20 -7.74
N TRP A 105 5.17 -2.69 -8.66
CA TRP A 105 5.52 -2.59 -10.08
C TRP A 105 6.76 -1.71 -10.32
N ALA A 106 6.88 -0.62 -9.57
CA ALA A 106 8.06 0.26 -9.61
C ALA A 106 9.33 -0.45 -9.09
N ILE A 107 9.22 -1.35 -8.11
CA ILE A 107 10.34 -2.14 -7.59
C ILE A 107 10.78 -3.22 -8.60
N VAL A 108 9.83 -3.91 -9.25
CA VAL A 108 10.16 -5.06 -10.10
C VAL A 108 10.54 -4.69 -11.53
N SER A 109 9.94 -3.63 -12.09
CA SER A 109 10.12 -3.26 -13.50
C SER A 109 11.55 -2.91 -13.93
N PRO A 110 12.43 -2.34 -13.09
CA PRO A 110 13.81 -2.03 -13.50
C PRO A 110 14.64 -3.29 -13.80
N ASN A 111 14.28 -4.43 -13.20
CA ASN A 111 15.03 -5.68 -13.29
C ASN A 111 14.32 -6.76 -14.11
N ASN A 112 13.09 -6.50 -14.58
CA ASN A 112 12.25 -7.50 -15.24
C ASN A 112 11.50 -6.90 -16.42
N MET A 113 11.48 -7.62 -17.54
CA MET A 113 10.65 -7.26 -18.68
C MET A 113 9.19 -7.60 -18.37
N LEU A 114 8.38 -6.58 -18.10
CA LEU A 114 6.95 -6.75 -17.87
C LEU A 114 6.27 -7.23 -19.16
N ILE A 115 5.40 -8.24 -19.05
CA ILE A 115 4.51 -8.64 -20.15
C ILE A 115 3.51 -7.50 -20.46
N PRO A 116 2.97 -7.42 -21.69
CA PRO A 116 2.10 -6.31 -22.08
C PRO A 116 0.93 -6.03 -21.12
N PRO A 117 0.19 -7.03 -20.60
CA PRO A 117 -0.88 -6.76 -19.62
C PRO A 117 -0.39 -6.14 -18.32
N ALA A 118 0.82 -6.49 -17.87
CA ALA A 118 1.42 -5.94 -16.66
C ALA A 118 1.92 -4.51 -16.87
N GLN A 119 2.44 -4.20 -18.07
CA GLN A 119 2.75 -2.82 -18.45
C GLN A 119 1.49 -1.95 -18.43
N GLU A 120 0.39 -2.45 -19.01
CA GLU A 120 -0.88 -1.72 -19.02
C GLU A 120 -1.42 -1.49 -17.61
N ARG A 121 -1.37 -2.50 -16.73
CA ARG A 121 -1.75 -2.39 -15.31
C ARG A 121 -0.89 -1.36 -14.58
N TYR A 122 0.42 -1.40 -14.78
CA TYR A 122 1.33 -0.45 -14.15
C TYR A 122 1.01 1.00 -14.55
N MET A 123 0.77 1.25 -15.84
CA MET A 123 0.39 2.59 -16.34
C MET A 123 -1.00 3.05 -15.86
N ASP A 124 -1.96 2.14 -15.79
CA ASP A 124 -3.30 2.39 -15.25
C ASP A 124 -3.22 2.76 -13.75
N LEU A 125 -2.46 2.01 -12.95
CA LEU A 125 -2.23 2.34 -11.54
C LEU A 125 -1.55 3.70 -11.38
N PHE A 126 -0.54 4.01 -12.20
CA PHE A 126 0.14 5.30 -12.15
C PHE A 126 -0.84 6.47 -12.39
N THR A 127 -1.74 6.29 -13.37
CA THR A 127 -2.81 7.24 -13.69
C THR A 127 -3.80 7.39 -12.54
N ARG A 128 -4.25 6.28 -11.95
CA ARG A 128 -5.22 6.27 -10.83
C ARG A 128 -4.67 6.90 -9.56
N VAL A 129 -3.41 6.62 -9.23
CA VAL A 129 -2.77 7.05 -7.99
C VAL A 129 -2.34 8.52 -8.07
N PHE A 130 -1.68 8.92 -9.15
CA PHE A 130 -1.18 10.29 -9.28
C PHE A 130 -2.14 11.24 -10.02
N GLY A 131 -3.22 10.74 -10.62
CA GLY A 131 -4.14 11.57 -11.41
C GLY A 131 -3.50 12.15 -12.69
N ILE A 132 -2.40 11.56 -13.17
CA ILE A 132 -1.67 12.01 -14.36
C ILE A 132 -2.09 11.15 -15.55
N THR A 133 -2.46 11.78 -16.67
CA THR A 133 -2.85 11.05 -17.88
C THR A 133 -1.63 10.53 -18.65
N ARG A 134 -1.82 9.51 -19.50
CA ARG A 134 -0.74 8.97 -20.34
C ARG A 134 -0.12 10.03 -21.26
N GLU A 135 -0.91 10.98 -21.74
CA GLU A 135 -0.47 12.08 -22.59
C GLU A 135 0.45 13.05 -21.82
N GLN A 136 0.17 13.26 -20.53
CA GLN A 136 1.02 14.08 -19.66
C GLN A 136 2.36 13.41 -19.38
N LEU A 137 2.41 12.07 -19.35
CA LEU A 137 3.66 11.31 -19.19
C LEU A 137 4.59 11.38 -20.41
N THR A 138 4.04 11.64 -21.59
CA THR A 138 4.81 11.76 -22.85
C THR A 138 5.31 13.17 -23.15
N ASN A 139 4.97 14.16 -22.31
CA ASN A 139 5.49 15.53 -22.45
C ASN A 139 6.79 15.69 -21.65
N ASP A 140 7.72 16.51 -22.14
CA ASP A 140 9.09 16.68 -21.59
C ASP A 140 9.16 17.19 -20.13
N LEU A 141 8.02 17.57 -19.52
CA LEU A 141 7.91 18.02 -18.14
C LEU A 141 6.84 17.21 -17.42
N LEU A 142 7.27 16.23 -16.61
CA LEU A 142 6.39 15.59 -15.64
C LEU A 142 6.00 16.63 -14.57
N PRO A 143 4.70 16.82 -14.28
CA PRO A 143 4.28 17.69 -13.19
C PRO A 143 4.81 17.15 -11.85
N ASP A 144 5.27 18.03 -10.97
CA ASP A 144 5.57 17.69 -9.58
C ASP A 144 4.26 17.38 -8.85
N VAL A 145 3.81 16.12 -8.93
CA VAL A 145 2.59 15.66 -8.29
C VAL A 145 2.92 15.14 -6.91
N LYS A 146 2.35 15.78 -5.90
CA LYS A 146 2.35 15.31 -4.51
C LYS A 146 1.07 14.55 -4.21
N LEU A 147 1.19 13.43 -3.52
CA LEU A 147 0.04 12.73 -2.97
C LEU A 147 -0.37 13.40 -1.65
N GLU A 148 -1.62 13.82 -1.55
CA GLU A 148 -2.19 14.28 -0.29
C GLU A 148 -2.66 13.09 0.54
N VAL A 149 -2.28 13.08 1.83
CA VAL A 149 -2.81 12.13 2.79
C VAL A 149 -4.27 12.50 3.10
N GLN A 150 -5.23 11.66 2.68
CA GLN A 150 -6.66 11.80 3.00
C GLN A 150 -7.09 11.00 4.24
#